data_AF-A0A809RPA0-F1
#
_entry.id   AF-A0A809RPA0-F1
#
_cell.length_a   1.000
_cell.length_b   1.000
_cell.length_c   1.000
_cell.angle_alpha   90.00
_cell.angle_beta   90.00
_cell.angle_gamma   90.00
#
_symmetry.space_group_name_H-M   'P 1'
#
loop_
_entity.id
_entity.type
_entity.pdbx_description
1 polymer ?
#
loop_
_entity_poly.entity_id
_entity_poly.type
_entity_poly.pdbx_seq_one_letter_code
_entity_poly.pdbx_strand_id
1 'polypeptide(L)'
;MDADFVQLQLITRLKLQLKRQLNIKMDIRQFMVDRDYAKQMLQLADESDDEDLILYSLQIAGQFGWLGKKPSVVKKPFFEPAKVKPEPAPEVETSRYLYGTRG
;
A
#
# COMPACT_ATOMS: atom_id res chain seq x y z
N MET A 1 -30.73 -18.43 -6.33
CA MET A 1 -29.98 -17.74 -7.39
C MET A 1 -28.52 -18.15 -7.24
N ASP A 2 -27.93 -18.69 -8.30
CA ASP A 2 -26.58 -19.25 -8.30
C ASP A 2 -25.54 -18.14 -8.07
N ALA A 3 -24.77 -18.25 -6.99
CA ALA A 3 -23.77 -17.25 -6.61
C ALA A 3 -22.70 -17.08 -7.70
N ASP A 4 -22.36 -18.16 -8.41
CA ASP A 4 -21.38 -18.18 -9.49
C ASP A 4 -21.81 -17.33 -10.69
N PHE A 5 -23.12 -17.29 -10.98
CA PHE A 5 -23.66 -16.48 -12.07
C PHE A 5 -23.55 -14.99 -11.77
N VAL A 6 -23.80 -14.58 -10.53
CA VAL A 6 -23.67 -13.18 -10.08
C VAL A 6 -22.20 -12.73 -10.14
N GLN A 7 -21.26 -13.61 -9.74
CA GLN A 7 -19.82 -13.34 -9.85
C GLN A 7 -19.38 -13.16 -11.31
N LEU A 8 -19.79 -14.06 -12.20
CA LEU A 8 -19.49 -13.98 -13.63
C LEU A 8 -20.05 -12.70 -14.25
N GLN A 9 -21.25 -12.28 -13.86
CA GLN A 9 -21.83 -11.02 -14.32
C GLN A 9 -20.98 -9.81 -13.89
N LEU A 10 -20.52 -9.76 -12.64
CA LEU A 10 -19.67 -8.68 -12.14
C LEU A 10 -18.33 -8.61 -12.88
N ILE A 11 -17.66 -9.76 -13.06
CA ILE A 11 -16.39 -9.83 -13.79
C ILE A 11 -16.58 -9.41 -15.25
N THR A 12 -17.70 -9.78 -15.86
CA THR A 12 -18.03 -9.40 -17.24
C THR A 12 -18.28 -7.89 -17.37
N ARG A 13 -18.94 -7.26 -16.39
CA ARG A 13 -19.14 -5.81 -16.36
C ARG A 13 -17.81 -5.08 -16.20
N LEU A 14 -16.95 -5.52 -15.28
CA LEU A 14 -15.60 -4.98 -15.10
C LEU A 14 -14.81 -5.07 -16.43
N LYS A 15 -14.83 -6.23 -17.09
CA LYS A 15 -14.18 -6.41 -18.40
C LYS A 15 -14.65 -5.39 -19.43
N LEU A 16 -15.96 -5.18 -19.50
CA LEU A 16 -16.53 -4.27 -20.48
C LEU A 16 -16.11 -2.83 -20.20
N GLN A 17 -16.10 -2.41 -18.93
CA GLN A 17 -15.67 -1.06 -18.58
C GLN A 17 -14.17 -0.83 -18.77
N LEU A 18 -13.32 -1.79 -18.37
CA LEU A 18 -11.88 -1.75 -18.67
C LEU A 18 -11.61 -1.59 -20.17
N LYS A 19 -12.35 -2.32 -21.01
CA LYS A 19 -12.23 -2.21 -22.47
C LYS A 19 -12.73 -0.85 -22.99
N ARG A 20 -13.82 -0.33 -22.45
CA ARG A 20 -14.44 0.92 -22.94
C ARG A 20 -13.63 2.15 -22.56
N GLN A 21 -13.03 2.17 -21.37
CA GLN A 21 -12.36 3.36 -20.86
C GLN A 21 -10.84 3.33 -21.06
N LEU A 22 -10.21 2.20 -20.75
CA LEU A 22 -8.75 2.09 -20.75
C LEU A 22 -8.24 1.35 -21.99
N ASN A 23 -9.15 0.85 -22.85
CA ASN A 23 -8.83 0.01 -24.02
C ASN A 23 -8.03 -1.27 -23.66
N ILE A 24 -8.14 -1.71 -22.41
CA ILE A 24 -7.42 -2.88 -21.91
C ILE A 24 -8.27 -4.13 -22.10
N LYS A 25 -7.65 -5.17 -22.65
CA LYS A 25 -8.28 -6.46 -22.84
C LYS A 25 -8.05 -7.33 -21.62
N MET A 26 -9.12 -7.54 -20.83
CA MET A 26 -9.09 -8.50 -19.72
C MET A 26 -9.52 -9.90 -20.19
N ASP A 27 -8.70 -10.92 -19.92
CA ASP A 27 -9.10 -12.32 -19.98
C ASP A 27 -9.76 -12.77 -18.67
N ILE A 28 -11.00 -13.25 -18.75
CA ILE A 28 -11.79 -13.72 -17.60
C ILE A 28 -11.24 -15.04 -17.07
N ARG A 29 -10.79 -15.93 -17.94
CA ARG A 29 -10.29 -17.25 -17.52
C ARG A 29 -9.00 -17.08 -16.73
N GLN A 30 -8.10 -16.23 -17.22
CA GLN A 30 -6.87 -15.91 -16.52
C GLN A 30 -7.16 -15.14 -15.22
N PHE A 31 -8.13 -14.22 -15.22
CA PHE A 31 -8.57 -13.52 -14.01
C PHE A 31 -9.07 -14.44 -12.89
N MET A 32 -9.73 -15.55 -13.22
CA MET A 32 -10.21 -16.49 -12.21
C MET A 32 -9.14 -17.47 -11.70
N VAL A 33 -8.12 -17.76 -12.51
CA VAL A 33 -7.08 -18.75 -12.18
C VAL A 33 -5.85 -18.09 -11.56
N ASP A 34 -5.43 -16.95 -12.09
CA ASP A 34 -4.22 -16.24 -11.69
C ASP A 34 -4.56 -15.03 -10.80
N ARG A 35 -4.23 -15.18 -9.52
CA ARG A 35 -4.48 -14.16 -8.50
C ARG A 35 -3.67 -12.88 -8.71
N ASP A 36 -2.44 -13.00 -9.20
CA ASP A 36 -1.57 -11.84 -9.39
C ASP A 36 -2.01 -11.04 -10.61
N TYR A 37 -2.43 -11.72 -11.67
CA TYR A 37 -3.09 -11.08 -12.81
C TYR A 37 -4.38 -10.37 -12.39
N ALA A 38 -5.21 -11.01 -11.56
CA ALA A 38 -6.46 -10.41 -11.09
C ALA A 38 -6.22 -9.16 -10.23
N LYS A 39 -5.21 -9.18 -9.34
CA LYS A 39 -4.81 -8.01 -8.55
C LYS A 39 -4.34 -6.86 -9.43
N GLN A 40 -3.53 -7.12 -10.45
CA GLN A 40 -3.07 -6.06 -11.36
C GLN A 40 -4.24 -5.41 -12.09
N MET A 41 -5.19 -6.21 -12.59
CA MET A 41 -6.39 -5.69 -13.25
C MET A 41 -7.28 -4.88 -12.30
N LEU A 42 -7.37 -5.29 -11.03
CA LEU A 42 -8.12 -4.56 -10.00
C LEU A 42 -7.44 -3.26 -9.58
N GLN A 43 -6.11 -3.25 -9.42
CA GLN A 43 -5.35 -2.02 -9.14
C GLN A 43 -5.53 -1.01 -10.26
N LEU A 44 -5.49 -1.49 -11.50
CA LEU A 44 -5.66 -0.65 -12.67
C LEU A 44 -7.10 -0.12 -12.82
N ALA A 45 -8.09 -0.84 -12.29
CA ALA A 45 -9.45 -0.35 -12.13
C ALA A 45 -9.58 0.67 -10.99
N ASP A 46 -8.85 0.50 -9.89
CA ASP A 46 -8.85 1.40 -8.74
C ASP A 46 -8.14 2.74 -9.05
N GLU A 47 -7.13 2.72 -9.92
CA GLU A 47 -6.45 3.91 -10.46
C GLU A 47 -7.28 4.66 -11.50
N SER A 48 -8.43 4.13 -11.94
CA SER A 48 -9.29 4.79 -12.92
C SER A 48 -10.23 5.78 -12.25
N ASP A 49 -10.52 6.91 -12.91
CA ASP A 49 -11.40 7.96 -12.39
C ASP A 49 -12.91 7.62 -12.48
N ASP A 50 -13.27 6.39 -12.89
CA ASP A 50 -14.66 5.97 -13.01
C ASP A 50 -15.14 5.27 -11.73
N GLU A 51 -16.10 5.89 -11.08
CA GLU A 51 -16.75 5.40 -9.86
C GLU A 51 -17.29 3.97 -10.01
N ASP A 52 -17.85 3.63 -11.17
CA ASP A 52 -18.39 2.29 -11.42
C ASP A 52 -17.27 1.24 -11.41
N LEU A 53 -16.14 1.57 -12.04
CA LEU A 53 -14.98 0.69 -12.16
C LEU A 53 -14.35 0.41 -10.80
N ILE A 54 -14.20 1.46 -9.99
CA ILE A 54 -13.75 1.36 -8.60
C ILE A 54 -14.72 0.49 -7.80
N LEU A 55 -16.03 0.72 -7.91
CA LEU A 55 -17.05 -0.04 -7.18
C LEU A 55 -17.03 -1.53 -7.57
N TYR A 56 -16.93 -1.85 -8.86
CA TYR A 56 -16.82 -3.23 -9.32
C TYR A 56 -15.54 -3.88 -8.82
N SER A 57 -14.42 -3.15 -8.81
CA SER A 57 -13.15 -3.67 -8.30
C SER A 57 -13.27 -4.05 -6.81
N LEU A 58 -13.93 -3.20 -6.01
CA LEU A 58 -14.16 -3.40 -4.59
C LEU A 58 -15.10 -4.59 -4.32
N GLN A 59 -16.20 -4.70 -5.08
CA GLN A 59 -17.15 -5.81 -4.97
C GLN A 59 -16.50 -7.16 -5.29
N ILE A 60 -15.71 -7.19 -6.37
CA ILE A 60 -14.95 -8.38 -6.78
C ILE A 60 -13.92 -8.73 -5.71
N ALA A 61 -13.12 -7.76 -5.26
CA ALA A 61 -12.13 -7.99 -4.21
C ALA A 61 -12.78 -8.49 -2.89
N GLY A 62 -14.00 -8.06 -2.57
CA GLY A 62 -14.79 -8.57 -1.45
C GLY A 62 -15.26 -10.00 -1.64
N GLN A 63 -15.79 -10.34 -2.81
CA GLN A 63 -16.27 -11.70 -3.12
C GLN A 63 -15.15 -12.74 -3.16
N PHE A 64 -13.98 -12.36 -3.67
CA PHE A 64 -12.80 -13.23 -3.71
C PHE A 64 -12.02 -13.27 -2.37
N GLY A 65 -12.47 -12.53 -1.35
CA GLY A 65 -11.80 -12.45 -0.05
C GLY A 65 -10.40 -11.82 -0.12
N TRP A 66 -10.15 -10.99 -1.14
CA TRP A 66 -8.89 -10.29 -1.36
C TRP A 66 -8.84 -8.95 -0.64
N LEU A 67 -10.00 -8.34 -0.35
CA LEU A 67 -10.14 -7.35 0.72
C LEU A 67 -9.81 -8.07 2.03
N GLY A 68 -8.53 -8.03 2.40
CA GLY A 68 -8.03 -8.80 3.52
C GLY A 68 -8.84 -8.60 4.80
N LYS A 69 -8.82 -9.62 5.66
CA LYS A 69 -8.92 -9.42 7.11
C LYS A 69 -8.24 -8.09 7.45
N LYS A 70 -8.97 -7.22 8.16
CA LYS A 70 -8.52 -5.91 8.68
C LYS A 70 -7.00 -5.88 8.78
N PRO A 71 -6.32 -4.85 8.23
CA PRO A 71 -4.88 -4.76 8.36
C PRO A 71 -4.52 -4.96 9.82
N SER A 72 -3.85 -6.08 10.13
CA SER A 72 -3.06 -6.13 11.35
C SER A 72 -2.14 -4.95 11.20
N VAL A 73 -2.38 -3.92 12.02
CA VAL A 73 -1.56 -2.73 12.10
C VAL A 73 -0.12 -3.22 12.14
N VAL A 74 0.56 -3.17 10.99
CA VAL A 74 2.00 -3.30 10.94
C VAL A 74 2.43 -2.04 11.66
N LYS A 75 2.67 -2.19 12.97
CA LYS A 75 3.38 -1.20 13.76
C LYS A 75 4.65 -0.96 12.97
N LYS A 76 4.68 0.15 12.22
CA LYS A 76 5.93 0.73 11.74
C LYS A 76 6.85 0.69 12.96
N PRO A 77 8.07 0.11 12.89
CA PRO A 77 9.05 0.40 13.91
C PRO A 77 9.24 1.92 13.84
N PHE A 78 8.62 2.60 14.79
CA PHE A 78 8.84 4.00 15.04
C PHE A 78 10.34 4.10 15.23
N PHE A 79 11.00 4.82 14.31
CA PHE A 79 12.40 5.18 14.37
C PHE A 79 12.83 5.30 15.83
N GLU A 80 13.72 4.43 16.29
CA GLU A 80 14.56 4.78 17.41
C GLU A 80 15.37 5.99 16.94
N PRO A 81 15.20 7.19 17.52
CA PRO A 81 16.18 8.23 17.29
C PRO A 81 17.49 7.66 17.83
N ALA A 82 18.47 7.51 16.94
CA ALA A 82 19.83 7.17 17.30
C ALA A 82 20.23 8.05 18.49
N LYS A 83 20.34 7.43 19.68
CA LYS A 83 21.09 8.01 20.78
C LYS A 83 22.55 7.96 20.34
N VAL A 84 22.93 8.95 19.56
CA VAL A 84 24.32 9.40 19.46
C VAL A 84 24.69 9.85 20.87
N LYS A 85 25.12 8.90 21.69
CA LYS A 85 25.87 9.19 22.90
C LYS A 85 27.32 9.35 22.48
N PRO A 86 27.89 10.55 22.66
CA PRO A 86 29.23 10.86 22.21
C PRO A 86 30.25 9.99 22.95
N GLU A 87 31.19 9.53 22.13
CA GLU A 87 32.49 8.96 22.48
C GLU A 87 33.17 9.77 23.60
N PRO A 88 33.84 9.10 24.56
CA PRO A 88 34.45 9.76 25.70
C PRO A 88 35.58 10.70 25.26
N ALA A 89 35.63 11.84 25.94
CA ALA A 89 36.53 12.96 25.77
C ALA A 89 38.02 12.58 25.52
N PRO A 90 38.73 13.30 24.64
CA PRO A 90 40.18 13.32 24.71
C PRO A 90 40.62 14.13 25.93
N GLU A 91 41.33 13.46 26.85
CA GLU A 91 42.18 14.09 27.86
C GLU A 91 43.26 14.92 27.16
N VAL A 92 43.20 16.24 27.31
CA VAL A 92 44.37 17.11 27.16
C VAL A 92 44.34 18.12 28.29
N GLU A 93 45.11 17.83 29.33
CA GLU A 93 45.61 18.83 30.27
C GLU A 93 46.30 19.95 29.48
N THR A 94 46.02 21.21 29.79
CA THR A 94 47.04 22.27 29.98
C THR A 94 46.40 23.65 30.17
N SER A 95 47.03 24.42 31.05
CA SER A 95 47.03 25.89 31.10
C SER A 95 45.94 26.59 31.91
N ARG A 96 46.11 26.49 33.22
CA ARG A 96 46.14 27.62 34.18
C ARG A 96 46.34 28.99 33.49
N TYR A 97 45.32 29.86 33.52
CA TYR A 97 45.53 31.31 33.52
C TYR A 97 44.53 32.00 34.45
N LEU A 98 45.11 32.63 35.48
CA LEU A 98 44.51 33.65 36.32
C LEU A 98 44.14 34.89 35.49
N TYR A 99 43.22 35.70 36.02
CA TYR A 99 43.02 37.17 35.89
C TYR A 99 41.50 37.41 35.85
N GLY A 100 40.84 38.16 36.72
CA GLY A 100 41.22 38.98 37.86
C GLY A 100 39.93 39.71 38.27
N THR A 101 39.63 39.76 39.56
CA THR A 101 38.56 40.59 40.13
C THR A 101 38.88 42.07 39.89
N ARG A 102 38.02 42.77 39.16
CA ARG A 102 37.87 44.23 39.29
C ARG A 102 36.52 44.47 39.96
N GLY A 103 36.58 44.90 41.21
CA GLY A 103 35.44 45.18 42.09
C GLY A 103 35.83 44.95 43.52
#